data_AF-A0A7L0SAR5-F1
#
_entry.id   AF-A0A7L0SAR5-F1
#
_cell.length_a   1.000
_cell.length_b   1.000
_cell.length_c   1.000
_cell.angle_alpha   90.00
_cell.angle_beta   90.00
_cell.angle_gamma   90.00
#
_symmetry.space_group_name_H-M   'P 1'
#
loop_
_entity.id
_entity.type
_entity.pdbx_description
1 polymer ?
#
loop_
_entity_poly.entity_id
_entity_poly.type
_entity_poly.pdbx_seq_one_letter_code
_entity_poly.pdbx_strand_id
1 'polypeptide(L)'
;GVTRLLLTRIPFFKEIIVSSFACDSCSWSNTEIHSAGRIQEQGVRYTLAVTSRQDLNREVVKTDCATARIPELDFEIPAFTQKGVLTTIEGIIDRAVVGLEQDQPLRRATDQEVASKIDEFIGKLKQLKEVHSPFTFILDDPSGNSFVENPRAPQKDDALVVTCYRRTPQQAAALGLELDEKPVDSAEDLRNEVLQFNTNCPECNAPADTNMKLVQIPHFKEVIIMATNCDSCGHRTNEV
;
A
#
# COMPACT_ATOMS: atom_id res chain seq x y z
N GLY A 1 -1.76 -21.94 7.62
CA GLY A 1 -1.86 -20.56 8.10
C GLY A 1 -3.25 -20.02 7.86
N VAL A 2 -3.64 -18.97 8.57
CA VAL A 2 -4.93 -18.29 8.48
C VAL A 2 -4.67 -16.88 7.96
N THR A 3 -5.35 -16.49 6.88
CA THR A 3 -5.40 -15.10 6.41
C THR A 3 -6.69 -14.46 6.90
N ARG A 4 -6.57 -13.33 7.60
CA ARG A 4 -7.71 -12.50 8.02
C ARG A 4 -7.75 -11.27 7.12
N LEU A 5 -8.88 -11.08 6.45
CA LEU A 5 -9.16 -9.87 5.67
C LEU A 5 -9.97 -8.93 6.55
N LEU A 6 -9.43 -7.74 6.80
CA LEU A 6 -10.11 -6.67 7.49
C LEU A 6 -10.36 -5.54 6.48
N LEU A 7 -11.61 -5.42 6.02
CA LEU A 7 -12.05 -4.22 5.33
C LEU A 7 -12.30 -3.14 6.38
N THR A 8 -11.51 -2.06 6.30
CA THR A 8 -11.66 -0.94 7.23
C THR A 8 -11.51 0.39 6.51
N ARG A 9 -12.18 1.39 7.06
CA ARG A 9 -11.97 2.80 6.70
C ARG A 9 -11.16 3.42 7.82
N ILE A 10 -9.89 3.70 7.56
CA ILE A 10 -9.08 4.49 8.48
C ILE A 10 -9.49 5.96 8.30
N PRO A 11 -9.71 6.76 9.36
CA PRO A 11 -9.91 8.20 9.21
C PRO A 11 -8.81 8.81 8.33
N PHE A 12 -9.17 9.68 7.39
CA PHE A 12 -8.28 10.23 6.34
C PHE A 12 -7.89 9.25 5.20
N PHE A 13 -8.43 8.03 5.18
CA PHE A 13 -8.31 7.07 4.07
C PHE A 13 -9.67 6.71 3.45
N LYS A 14 -9.62 6.31 2.17
CA LYS A 14 -10.69 5.52 1.52
C LYS A 14 -10.56 4.04 1.91
N GLU A 15 -11.46 3.18 1.45
CA GLU A 15 -11.50 1.76 1.82
C GLU A 15 -10.18 1.04 1.55
N ILE A 16 -9.62 0.40 2.58
CA ILE A 16 -8.45 -0.47 2.49
C ILE A 16 -8.81 -1.88 2.94
N ILE A 17 -8.14 -2.86 2.34
CA ILE A 17 -8.20 -4.26 2.76
C ILE A 17 -6.86 -4.57 3.42
N VAL A 18 -6.88 -4.82 4.73
CA VAL A 18 -5.72 -5.32 5.45
C VAL A 18 -5.79 -6.85 5.44
N SER A 19 -4.81 -7.49 4.82
CA SER A 19 -4.65 -8.95 4.75
C SER A 19 -3.57 -9.39 5.73
N SER A 20 -3.98 -9.93 6.88
CA SER A 20 -3.07 -10.44 7.91
C SER A 20 -2.99 -11.96 7.83
N PHE A 21 -1.87 -12.49 7.38
CA PHE A 21 -1.55 -13.92 7.40
C PHE A 21 -0.80 -14.29 8.69
N ALA A 22 -1.15 -15.41 9.30
CA ALA A 22 -0.38 -16.04 10.37
C ALA A 22 -0.35 -17.57 10.20
N CYS A 23 0.80 -18.21 10.42
CA CYS A 23 0.93 -19.67 10.37
C CYS A 23 1.36 -20.24 11.72
N ASP A 24 0.48 -21.01 12.35
CA ASP A 24 0.77 -21.63 13.65
C ASP A 24 1.84 -22.73 13.57
N SER A 25 2.07 -23.31 12.39
CA SER A 25 3.03 -24.40 12.20
C SER A 25 4.48 -23.92 12.02
N CYS A 26 4.70 -22.72 11.49
CA CYS A 26 6.04 -22.16 11.26
C CYS A 26 6.25 -20.77 11.87
N SER A 27 5.28 -20.26 12.62
CA SER A 27 5.26 -18.93 13.25
C SER A 27 5.45 -17.73 12.32
N TRP A 28 5.40 -17.93 11.00
CA TRP A 28 5.47 -16.85 10.03
C TRP A 28 4.16 -16.05 10.01
N SER A 29 4.26 -14.73 10.06
CA SER A 29 3.13 -13.81 9.90
C SER A 29 3.49 -12.66 8.96
N ASN A 30 2.49 -12.14 8.27
CA ASN A 30 2.65 -11.05 7.32
C ASN A 30 1.37 -10.23 7.26
N THR A 31 1.49 -8.91 7.13
CA THR A 31 0.35 -8.01 6.92
C THR A 31 0.55 -7.27 5.61
N GLU A 32 -0.28 -7.58 4.62
CA GLU A 32 -0.32 -6.90 3.32
C GLU A 32 -1.50 -5.92 3.31
N ILE A 33 -1.31 -4.75 2.71
CA ILE A 33 -2.43 -3.84 2.42
C ILE A 33 -2.73 -3.93 0.93
N HIS A 34 -4.01 -4.16 0.62
CA HIS A 34 -4.55 -3.93 -0.71
C HIS A 34 -5.42 -2.67 -0.65
N SER A 35 -5.17 -1.74 -1.58
CA SER A 35 -6.07 -0.61 -1.76
C SER A 35 -7.33 -1.13 -2.46
N ALA A 36 -8.46 -1.16 -1.75
CA ALA A 36 -9.77 -1.36 -2.39
C ALA A 36 -10.29 -0.06 -3.02
N GLY A 37 -9.75 1.08 -2.59
CA GLY A 37 -10.01 2.38 -3.20
C GLY A 37 -9.49 2.47 -4.62
N ARG A 38 -10.32 3.05 -5.50
CA ARG A 38 -9.90 3.59 -6.80
C ARG A 38 -8.68 4.51 -6.62
N ILE A 39 -7.79 4.54 -7.61
CA ILE A 39 -6.70 5.52 -7.68
C ILE A 39 -7.26 6.92 -7.37
N GLN A 40 -6.62 7.65 -6.45
CA GLN A 40 -7.07 8.99 -6.05
C GLN A 40 -6.95 9.96 -7.22
N GLU A 41 -7.70 11.07 -7.20
CA GLU A 41 -7.66 12.10 -8.24
C GLU A 41 -6.27 12.72 -8.45
N GLN A 42 -5.46 12.77 -7.38
CA GLN A 42 -4.13 13.34 -7.37
C GLN A 42 -3.13 12.35 -6.79
N GLY A 43 -1.89 12.41 -7.27
CA GLY A 43 -0.77 11.77 -6.58
C GLY A 43 -0.44 12.55 -5.31
N VAL A 44 0.24 11.88 -4.38
CA VAL A 44 0.65 12.47 -3.10
C VAL A 44 2.14 12.27 -2.89
N ARG A 45 2.80 13.29 -2.34
CA ARG A 45 4.19 13.23 -1.91
C ARG A 45 4.31 13.74 -0.49
N TYR A 46 4.80 12.86 0.38
CA TYR A 46 5.17 13.15 1.76
C TYR A 46 6.67 13.43 1.82
N THR A 47 7.04 14.54 2.43
CA THR A 47 8.42 14.91 2.72
C THR A 47 8.53 15.16 4.22
N LEU A 48 9.18 14.23 4.92
CA LEU A 48 9.35 14.30 6.37
C LEU A 48 10.80 14.62 6.72
N ALA A 49 11.00 15.66 7.52
CA ALA A 49 12.26 15.90 8.20
C ALA A 49 12.34 15.03 9.47
N VAL A 50 13.12 13.95 9.42
CA VAL A 50 13.34 13.06 10.57
C VAL A 50 14.39 13.72 11.46
N THR A 51 13.96 14.19 12.64
CA THR A 51 14.84 14.92 13.59
C THR A 51 14.97 14.21 14.93
N SER A 52 14.10 13.25 15.20
CA SER A 52 14.06 12.52 16.46
C SER A 52 13.79 11.03 16.25
N ARG A 53 14.11 10.20 17.23
CA ARG A 53 13.73 8.77 17.21
C ARG A 53 12.21 8.56 17.22
N GLN A 54 11.43 9.52 17.73
CA GLN A 54 9.97 9.42 17.70
C GLN A 54 9.45 9.49 16.26
N ASP A 55 10.12 10.22 15.37
CA ASP A 55 9.75 10.28 13.96
C ASP A 55 9.92 8.92 13.29
N LEU A 56 10.88 8.09 13.72
CA LEU A 56 11.08 6.74 13.19
C LEU A 56 9.89 5.80 13.46
N ASN A 57 9.13 6.08 14.52
CA ASN A 57 7.98 5.28 14.95
C ASN A 57 6.69 5.62 14.21
N ARG A 58 6.67 6.68 13.38
CA ARG A 58 5.49 7.08 12.63
C ARG A 58 5.02 5.95 11.74
N GLU A 59 3.73 5.65 11.78
CA GLU A 59 3.14 4.66 10.90
C GLU A 59 3.19 5.13 9.44
N VAL A 60 3.53 4.21 8.55
CA VAL A 60 3.64 4.42 7.11
C VAL A 60 2.84 3.35 6.41
N VAL A 61 1.89 3.79 5.58
CA VAL A 61 1.30 2.95 4.54
C VAL A 61 2.05 3.26 3.26
N LYS A 62 2.84 2.29 2.79
CA LYS A 62 3.50 2.36 1.49
C LYS A 62 2.74 1.45 0.53
N THR A 63 2.26 1.99 -0.58
CA THR A 63 1.71 1.16 -1.67
C THR A 63 2.82 0.57 -2.54
N ASP A 64 2.45 -0.35 -3.42
CA ASP A 64 3.33 -0.89 -4.45
C ASP A 64 3.77 0.18 -5.47
N CYS A 65 2.88 1.10 -5.82
CA CYS A 65 3.13 2.20 -6.75
C CYS A 65 4.03 3.30 -6.17
N ALA A 66 4.28 3.30 -4.86
CA ALA A 66 5.02 4.35 -4.18
C ALA A 66 6.54 4.15 -4.22
N THR A 67 7.26 5.26 -4.40
CA THR A 67 8.72 5.33 -4.32
C THR A 67 9.12 5.93 -2.97
N ALA A 68 10.03 5.27 -2.26
CA ALA A 68 10.59 5.78 -1.00
C ALA A 68 12.05 6.21 -1.20
N ARG A 69 12.44 7.37 -0.65
CA ARG A 69 13.79 7.93 -0.83
C ARG A 69 14.36 8.53 0.44
N ILE A 70 15.68 8.42 0.59
CA ILE A 70 16.47 9.17 1.57
C ILE A 70 17.61 9.86 0.80
N PRO A 71 17.39 11.12 0.38
CA PRO A 71 18.33 11.84 -0.49
C PRO A 71 19.74 11.96 0.08
N GLU A 72 19.89 12.10 1.40
CA GLU A 72 21.19 12.26 2.05
C GLU A 72 22.10 11.02 1.91
N LEU A 73 21.52 9.85 1.60
CA LEU A 73 22.26 8.62 1.33
C LEU A 73 22.19 8.18 -0.14
N ASP A 74 21.59 8.99 -1.04
CA ASP A 74 21.23 8.54 -2.40
C ASP A 74 20.48 7.19 -2.40
N PHE A 75 19.64 6.98 -1.39
CA PHE A 75 18.88 5.75 -1.23
C PHE A 75 17.50 5.88 -1.87
N GLU A 76 17.12 4.88 -2.67
CA GLU A 76 15.81 4.82 -3.31
C GLU A 76 15.28 3.37 -3.33
N ILE A 77 14.00 3.21 -2.98
CA ILE A 77 13.20 2.02 -3.23
C ILE A 77 12.21 2.37 -4.35
N PRO A 78 12.45 1.92 -5.58
CA PRO A 78 11.59 2.24 -6.72
C PRO A 78 10.19 1.63 -6.58
N ALA A 79 9.21 2.27 -7.23
CA ALA A 79 7.86 1.72 -7.38
C ALA A 79 7.88 0.30 -7.98
N PHE A 80 6.87 -0.50 -7.62
CA PHE A 80 6.63 -1.87 -8.06
C PHE A 80 7.70 -2.91 -7.69
N THR A 81 8.75 -2.52 -6.97
CA THR A 81 9.77 -3.46 -6.46
C THR A 81 9.33 -4.20 -5.19
N GLN A 82 8.33 -3.66 -4.48
CA GLN A 82 7.82 -4.18 -3.22
C GLN A 82 6.29 -4.09 -3.21
N LYS A 83 5.63 -5.05 -2.57
CA LYS A 83 4.18 -5.00 -2.32
C LYS A 83 3.82 -3.91 -1.32
N GLY A 84 2.54 -3.53 -1.32
CA GLY A 84 1.98 -2.61 -0.33
C GLY A 84 2.10 -3.14 1.09
N VAL A 85 2.51 -2.28 2.02
CA VAL A 85 2.77 -2.65 3.42
C VAL A 85 2.40 -1.55 4.40
N LEU A 86 1.87 -1.96 5.57
CA LEU A 86 1.78 -1.14 6.78
C LEU A 86 3.04 -1.36 7.61
N THR A 87 3.77 -0.30 7.90
CA THR A 87 5.01 -0.39 8.67
C THR A 87 5.30 0.95 9.36
N THR A 88 6.51 1.15 9.84
CA THR A 88 7.01 2.43 10.33
C THR A 88 8.16 2.90 9.46
N ILE A 89 8.63 4.13 9.66
CA ILE A 89 9.83 4.63 8.99
C ILE A 89 11.04 3.75 9.33
N GLU A 90 11.19 3.37 10.60
CA GLU A 90 12.19 2.40 11.03
C GLU A 90 12.05 1.07 10.28
N GLY A 91 10.83 0.55 10.16
CA GLY A 91 10.55 -0.72 9.49
C GLY A 91 10.90 -0.72 8.00
N ILE A 92 10.79 0.44 7.31
CA ILE A 92 11.26 0.59 5.92
C ILE A 92 12.79 0.46 5.86
N ILE A 93 13.50 1.13 6.77
CA ILE A 93 14.97 1.07 6.85
C ILE A 93 15.43 -0.35 7.18
N ASP A 94 14.82 -1.00 8.17
CA ASP A 94 15.16 -2.37 8.57
C ASP A 94 14.93 -3.36 7.44
N ARG A 95 13.82 -3.26 6.72
CA ARG A 95 13.55 -4.12 5.56
C ARG A 95 14.59 -3.90 4.45
N ALA A 96 15.02 -2.67 4.22
CA ALA A 96 16.07 -2.37 3.25
C ALA A 96 17.42 -2.98 3.67
N VAL A 97 17.78 -2.87 4.94
CA VAL A 97 18.99 -3.50 5.51
C VAL A 97 18.95 -5.02 5.33
N VAL A 98 17.87 -5.68 5.73
CA VAL A 98 17.70 -7.13 5.58
C VAL A 98 17.80 -7.56 4.11
N GLY A 99 17.16 -6.81 3.21
CA GLY A 99 17.18 -7.08 1.78
C GLY A 99 18.57 -6.95 1.14
N LEU A 100 19.42 -6.05 1.65
CA LEU A 100 20.81 -5.90 1.22
C LEU A 100 21.72 -6.96 1.84
N GLU A 101 21.50 -7.33 3.10
CA GLU A 101 22.31 -8.29 3.87
C GLU A 101 22.15 -9.74 3.40
N GLN A 102 20.95 -10.16 2.97
CA GLN A 102 20.64 -11.57 2.69
C GLN A 102 21.62 -12.25 1.70
N ASP A 103 22.08 -11.52 0.69
CA ASP A 103 22.98 -12.05 -0.35
C ASP A 103 24.47 -11.73 -0.09
N GLN A 104 24.80 -11.00 0.98
CA GLN A 104 26.19 -10.64 1.28
C GLN A 104 27.14 -11.84 1.40
N PRO A 105 26.75 -13.02 1.96
CA PRO A 105 27.62 -14.19 1.97
C PRO A 105 28.06 -14.64 0.57
N LEU A 106 27.12 -14.63 -0.40
CA LEU A 106 27.40 -15.00 -1.78
C LEU A 106 28.25 -13.93 -2.49
N ARG A 107 27.93 -12.64 -2.25
CA ARG A 107 28.69 -11.52 -2.82
C ARG A 107 30.13 -11.52 -2.34
N ARG A 108 30.39 -11.75 -1.06
CA ARG A 108 31.77 -11.84 -0.51
C ARG A 108 32.60 -12.96 -1.15
N ALA A 109 31.97 -14.04 -1.60
CA ALA A 109 32.64 -15.15 -2.28
C ALA A 109 32.90 -14.87 -3.77
N THR A 110 32.10 -14.02 -4.41
CA THR A 110 32.13 -13.79 -5.87
C THR A 110 32.82 -12.47 -6.23
N ASP A 111 32.50 -11.40 -5.50
CA ASP A 111 32.98 -10.05 -5.71
C ASP A 111 33.13 -9.32 -4.37
N GLN A 112 34.36 -9.32 -3.86
CA GLN A 112 34.68 -8.71 -2.57
C GLN A 112 34.59 -7.18 -2.58
N GLU A 113 34.81 -6.53 -3.73
CA GLU A 113 34.76 -5.07 -3.83
C GLU A 113 33.32 -4.59 -3.73
N VAL A 114 32.39 -5.22 -4.46
CA VAL A 114 30.96 -4.92 -4.38
C VAL A 114 30.43 -5.23 -2.99
N ALA A 115 30.81 -6.37 -2.40
CA ALA A 115 30.39 -6.73 -1.04
C ALA A 115 30.84 -5.68 -0.02
N SER A 116 32.06 -5.15 -0.13
CA SER A 116 32.57 -4.11 0.78
C SER A 116 31.78 -2.79 0.66
N LYS A 117 31.43 -2.37 -0.56
CA LYS A 117 30.62 -1.16 -0.78
C LYS A 117 29.22 -1.30 -0.21
N ILE A 118 28.62 -2.49 -0.34
CA ILE A 118 27.30 -2.78 0.21
C ILE A 118 27.35 -2.82 1.75
N ASP A 119 28.39 -3.43 2.35
CA ASP A 119 28.57 -3.45 3.81
C ASP A 119 28.71 -2.02 4.37
N GLU A 120 29.46 -1.14 3.69
CA GLU A 120 29.55 0.29 4.06
C GLU A 120 28.18 0.97 4.00
N PHE A 121 27.41 0.73 2.93
CA PHE A 121 26.09 1.31 2.74
C PHE A 121 25.07 0.82 3.78
N ILE A 122 25.09 -0.47 4.12
CA ILE A 122 24.28 -1.03 5.21
C ILE A 122 24.64 -0.34 6.54
N GLY A 123 25.93 -0.08 6.77
CA GLY A 123 26.39 0.69 7.93
C GLY A 123 25.76 2.08 7.99
N LYS A 124 25.70 2.79 6.86
CA LYS A 124 25.05 4.11 6.77
C LYS A 124 23.55 4.04 7.05
N LEU A 125 22.84 3.05 6.51
CA LEU A 125 21.40 2.86 6.79
C LEU A 125 21.14 2.57 8.28
N LYS A 126 21.96 1.72 8.91
CA LYS A 126 21.84 1.43 10.35
C LYS A 126 22.09 2.68 11.20
N GLN A 127 23.01 3.55 10.79
CA GLN A 127 23.29 4.80 11.50
C GLN A 127 22.12 5.79 11.48
N LEU A 128 21.26 5.76 10.44
CA LEU A 128 20.06 6.61 10.40
C LEU A 128 19.11 6.32 11.57
N LYS A 129 19.07 5.08 12.06
CA LYS A 129 18.21 4.69 13.19
C LYS A 129 18.57 5.38 14.50
N GLU A 130 19.83 5.80 14.64
CA GLU A 130 20.29 6.49 15.83
C GLU A 130 19.89 7.97 15.84
N VAL A 131 19.59 8.54 14.65
CA VAL A 131 19.19 9.94 14.43
C VAL A 131 20.20 10.94 15.00
N HIS A 132 21.51 10.69 14.81
CA HIS A 132 22.56 11.64 15.22
C HIS A 132 22.51 12.93 14.39
N SER A 133 22.18 12.81 13.10
CA SER A 133 21.97 13.92 12.17
C SER A 133 20.57 13.80 11.56
N PRO A 134 19.82 14.91 11.43
CA PRO A 134 18.55 14.91 10.72
C PRO A 134 18.71 14.44 9.27
N PHE A 135 17.70 13.77 8.75
CA PHE A 135 17.63 13.36 7.34
C PHE A 135 16.21 13.47 6.82
N THR A 136 16.06 13.40 5.50
CA THR A 136 14.77 13.57 4.83
C THR A 136 14.26 12.20 4.38
N PHE A 137 13.05 11.86 4.81
CA PHE A 137 12.33 10.72 4.27
C PHE A 137 11.27 11.21 3.28
N ILE A 138 11.31 10.70 2.05
CA ILE A 138 10.36 11.07 1.00
C ILE A 138 9.58 9.83 0.58
N LEU A 139 8.26 9.93 0.60
CA LEU A 139 7.35 8.91 0.06
C LEU A 139 6.49 9.56 -1.02
N ASP A 140 6.72 9.16 -2.27
CA ASP A 140 6.02 9.67 -3.44
C ASP A 140 5.15 8.57 -4.04
N ASP A 141 3.83 8.77 -4.02
CA ASP A 141 2.85 7.82 -4.51
C ASP A 141 1.92 8.45 -5.55
N PRO A 142 2.12 8.13 -6.85
CA PRO A 142 1.23 8.56 -7.92
C PRO A 142 -0.22 8.12 -7.75
N SER A 143 -0.48 7.01 -7.04
CA SER A 143 -1.84 6.52 -6.81
C SER A 143 -2.60 7.32 -5.75
N GLY A 144 -1.89 8.09 -4.92
CA GLY A 144 -2.47 8.87 -3.83
C GLY A 144 -2.87 8.06 -2.59
N ASN A 145 -2.53 6.77 -2.51
CA ASN A 145 -3.02 5.86 -1.47
C ASN A 145 -2.02 5.59 -0.34
N SER A 146 -0.78 6.04 -0.48
CA SER A 146 0.22 5.99 0.59
C SER A 146 -0.01 7.07 1.64
N PHE A 147 0.60 6.88 2.81
CA PHE A 147 0.40 7.75 3.96
C PHE A 147 1.57 7.71 4.92
N VAL A 148 1.80 8.83 5.59
CA VAL A 148 2.71 8.96 6.72
C VAL A 148 1.96 9.60 7.88
N GLU A 149 2.02 8.97 9.05
CA GLU A 149 1.33 9.42 10.25
C GLU A 149 1.79 10.81 10.72
N ASN A 150 0.80 11.62 11.10
CA ASN A 150 1.00 12.82 11.91
C ASN A 150 0.68 12.50 13.38
N PRO A 151 1.69 12.33 14.25
CA PRO A 151 1.48 11.97 15.65
C PRO A 151 0.85 13.10 16.49
N ARG A 152 0.77 14.32 15.94
CA ARG A 152 0.16 15.49 16.60
C ARG A 152 -1.25 15.77 16.12
N ALA A 153 -1.81 14.94 15.25
CA ALA A 153 -3.16 15.15 14.71
C ALA A 153 -4.18 15.36 15.85
N PRO A 154 -5.11 16.34 15.74
CA PRO A 154 -5.40 17.17 14.58
C PRO A 154 -4.51 18.43 14.42
N GLN A 155 -3.52 18.62 15.29
CA GLN A 155 -2.58 19.74 15.18
C GLN A 155 -1.69 19.57 13.95
N LYS A 156 -1.24 20.70 13.40
CA LYS A 156 -0.33 20.71 12.26
C LYS A 156 1.01 20.10 12.66
N ASP A 157 1.54 19.29 11.76
CA ASP A 157 2.91 18.81 11.84
C ASP A 157 3.82 19.70 10.99
N ASP A 158 4.81 20.33 11.63
CA ASP A 158 5.76 21.19 10.92
C ASP A 158 6.92 20.39 10.30
N ALA A 159 7.16 19.15 10.75
CA ALA A 159 8.20 18.29 10.19
C ALA A 159 7.73 17.56 8.93
N LEU A 160 6.42 17.36 8.75
CA LEU A 160 5.82 16.64 7.64
C LEU A 160 5.16 17.60 6.64
N VAL A 161 5.71 17.67 5.44
CA VAL A 161 5.12 18.40 4.32
C VAL A 161 4.40 17.41 3.40
N VAL A 162 3.11 17.63 3.17
CA VAL A 162 2.30 16.84 2.25
C VAL A 162 1.96 17.69 1.03
N THR A 163 2.29 17.18 -0.16
CA THR A 163 2.01 17.84 -1.43
C THR A 163 1.19 16.93 -2.32
N CYS A 164 0.06 17.43 -2.83
CA CYS A 164 -0.73 16.73 -3.83
C CYS A 164 -0.38 17.27 -5.22
N TYR A 165 -0.34 16.41 -6.23
CA TYR A 165 0.07 16.77 -7.58
C TYR A 165 -0.77 16.09 -8.67
N ARG A 166 -0.87 16.73 -9.83
CA ARG A 166 -1.46 16.12 -11.03
C ARG A 166 -0.44 15.13 -11.62
N ARG A 167 -0.85 13.88 -11.79
CA ARG A 167 -0.03 12.82 -12.38
C ARG A 167 0.44 13.21 -13.77
N THR A 168 1.70 12.90 -14.07
CA THR A 168 2.22 12.93 -15.44
C THR A 168 1.59 11.82 -16.29
N PRO A 169 1.60 11.94 -17.63
CA PRO A 169 1.12 10.87 -18.51
C PRO A 169 1.80 9.52 -18.28
N GLN A 170 3.10 9.53 -17.98
CA GLN A 170 3.88 8.34 -17.68
C GLN A 170 3.41 7.68 -16.37
N GLN A 171 3.15 8.48 -15.33
CA GLN A 171 2.60 7.99 -14.08
C GLN A 171 1.18 7.45 -14.25
N ALA A 172 0.33 8.13 -15.03
CA ALA A 172 -1.02 7.67 -15.32
C ALA A 172 -1.00 6.31 -16.04
N ALA A 173 -0.17 6.18 -17.09
CA ALA A 173 0.00 4.92 -17.82
C ALA A 173 0.55 3.79 -16.94
N ALA A 174 1.52 4.07 -16.06
CA ALA A 174 2.07 3.08 -15.12
C ALA A 174 1.02 2.56 -14.12
N LEU A 175 -0.01 3.37 -13.83
CA LEU A 175 -1.15 2.98 -13.00
C LEU A 175 -2.30 2.36 -13.80
N GLY A 176 -2.16 2.19 -15.12
CA GLY A 176 -3.23 1.71 -15.99
C GLY A 176 -4.37 2.71 -16.19
N LEU A 177 -4.15 4.00 -15.93
CA LEU A 177 -5.12 5.06 -16.23
C LEU A 177 -4.98 5.49 -17.68
N GLU A 178 -6.02 5.28 -18.48
CA GLU A 178 -6.13 5.90 -19.80
C GLU A 178 -6.40 7.40 -19.63
N LEU A 179 -5.60 8.24 -20.28
CA LEU A 179 -5.85 9.68 -20.38
C LEU A 179 -6.97 9.94 -21.39
N ASP A 180 -8.15 9.39 -21.17
CA ASP A 180 -9.33 9.87 -21.88
C ASP A 180 -9.79 11.15 -21.18
N GLU A 181 -9.33 12.30 -21.69
CA GLU A 181 -9.96 13.60 -21.41
C GLU A 181 -11.36 13.62 -22.03
N LYS A 182 -12.28 12.87 -21.42
CA LYS A 182 -13.69 13.22 -21.38
C LYS A 182 -14.03 13.42 -19.91
N PRO A 183 -14.70 14.52 -19.53
CA PRO A 183 -15.20 14.67 -18.17
C PRO A 183 -16.25 13.58 -17.98
N VAL A 184 -15.84 12.45 -17.40
CA VAL A 184 -16.75 11.39 -17.01
C VAL A 184 -17.39 11.86 -15.71
N ASP A 185 -18.69 12.14 -15.77
CA ASP A 185 -19.53 12.44 -14.62
C ASP A 185 -19.62 11.16 -13.76
N SER A 186 -18.59 10.98 -12.93
CA SER A 186 -18.15 9.71 -12.32
C SER A 186 -19.10 9.03 -11.34
N ALA A 187 -20.29 9.59 -11.12
CA ALA A 187 -21.28 9.05 -10.20
C ALA A 187 -22.37 8.21 -10.89
N GLU A 188 -22.62 8.39 -12.20
CA GLU A 188 -23.68 7.66 -12.90
C GLU A 188 -23.19 6.32 -13.49
N ASP A 189 -21.95 6.24 -13.97
CA ASP A 189 -21.44 5.03 -14.63
C ASP A 189 -21.28 3.83 -13.67
N LEU A 190 -20.82 4.07 -12.44
CA LEU A 190 -20.72 3.04 -11.39
C LEU A 190 -22.06 2.43 -10.98
N ARG A 191 -23.16 3.17 -11.14
CA ARG A 191 -24.51 2.72 -10.75
C ARG A 191 -25.10 1.78 -11.79
N ASN A 192 -24.61 1.87 -13.02
CA ASN A 192 -25.13 1.11 -14.14
C ASN A 192 -24.31 -0.17 -14.42
N GLU A 193 -23.05 -0.21 -13.99
CA GLU A 193 -22.15 -1.35 -14.18
C GLU A 193 -22.35 -2.45 -13.12
N VAL A 194 -22.16 -3.71 -13.54
CA VAL A 194 -22.11 -4.88 -12.66
C VAL A 194 -20.65 -5.21 -12.41
N LEU A 195 -20.22 -5.15 -11.15
CA LEU A 195 -18.86 -5.48 -10.74
C LEU A 195 -18.77 -6.97 -10.44
N GLN A 196 -17.83 -7.69 -11.06
CA GLN A 196 -17.61 -9.11 -10.80
C GLN A 196 -16.30 -9.30 -10.03
N PHE A 197 -16.34 -10.09 -8.96
CA PHE A 197 -15.15 -10.48 -8.20
C PHE A 197 -15.21 -11.94 -7.76
N ASN A 198 -14.05 -12.55 -7.59
CA ASN A 198 -13.93 -13.91 -7.07
C ASN A 198 -14.00 -13.90 -5.54
N THR A 199 -14.86 -14.75 -4.99
CA THR A 199 -14.98 -15.04 -3.55
C THR A 199 -15.05 -16.54 -3.33
N ASN A 200 -15.15 -16.98 -2.08
CA ASN A 200 -15.41 -18.37 -1.77
C ASN A 200 -16.93 -18.62 -1.64
N CYS A 201 -17.39 -19.74 -2.16
CA CYS A 201 -18.76 -20.19 -1.96
C CYS A 201 -19.06 -20.38 -0.47
N PRO A 202 -20.14 -19.79 0.09
CA PRO A 202 -20.45 -19.91 1.51
C PRO A 202 -20.78 -21.36 1.94
N GLU A 203 -21.15 -22.22 0.98
CA GLU A 203 -21.55 -23.60 1.25
C GLU A 203 -20.38 -24.58 1.19
N CYS A 204 -19.55 -24.51 0.14
CA CYS A 204 -18.48 -25.49 -0.11
C CYS A 204 -17.06 -24.90 -0.04
N ASN A 205 -16.95 -23.59 0.16
CA ASN A 205 -15.70 -22.83 0.23
C ASN A 205 -14.81 -22.93 -1.03
N ALA A 206 -15.33 -23.47 -2.14
CA ALA A 206 -14.64 -23.43 -3.43
C ALA A 206 -14.65 -22.01 -4.01
N PRO A 207 -13.66 -21.63 -4.83
CA PRO A 207 -13.68 -20.37 -5.56
C PRO A 207 -14.96 -20.25 -6.41
N ALA A 208 -15.65 -19.12 -6.30
CA ALA A 208 -16.88 -18.80 -7.01
C ALA A 208 -16.89 -17.34 -7.46
N ASP A 209 -17.60 -17.06 -8.55
CA ASP A 209 -17.79 -15.70 -9.02
C ASP A 209 -19.01 -15.07 -8.34
N THR A 210 -18.82 -13.83 -7.86
CA THR A 210 -19.89 -13.00 -7.29
C THR A 210 -20.03 -11.72 -8.08
N ASN A 211 -21.25 -11.47 -8.53
CA ASN A 211 -21.64 -10.24 -9.19
C ASN A 211 -22.25 -9.28 -8.17
N MET A 212 -21.80 -8.04 -8.16
CA MET A 212 -22.26 -6.98 -7.28
C MET A 212 -22.82 -5.82 -8.09
N LYS A 213 -23.98 -5.31 -7.68
CA LYS A 213 -24.58 -4.11 -8.26
C LYS A 213 -25.04 -3.15 -7.16
N LEU A 214 -24.63 -1.89 -7.27
CA LEU A 214 -25.18 -0.82 -6.46
C LEU A 214 -26.54 -0.39 -7.04
N VAL A 215 -27.59 -0.38 -6.23
CA VAL A 215 -28.93 0.03 -6.64
C VAL A 215 -29.42 1.14 -5.70
N GLN A 216 -29.83 2.27 -6.29
CA GLN A 216 -30.58 3.29 -5.57
C GLN A 216 -32.08 3.05 -5.76
N ILE A 217 -32.74 2.71 -4.67
CA ILE A 217 -34.21 2.63 -4.62
C ILE A 217 -34.71 3.97 -4.07
N PRO A 218 -35.63 4.69 -4.78
CA PRO A 218 -36.21 5.92 -4.27
C PRO A 218 -36.75 5.75 -2.85
N HIS A 219 -36.41 6.68 -1.96
CA HIS A 219 -36.77 6.68 -0.52
C HIS A 219 -36.07 5.64 0.38
N PHE A 220 -35.07 4.89 -0.13
CA PHE A 220 -34.21 4.00 0.67
C PHE A 220 -32.74 4.45 0.69
N LYS A 221 -31.97 3.98 1.69
CA LYS A 221 -30.50 4.09 1.68
C LYS A 221 -29.92 3.23 0.55
N GLU A 222 -28.69 3.51 0.11
CA GLU A 222 -28.00 2.72 -0.94
C GLU A 222 -28.05 1.22 -0.63
N VAL A 223 -28.46 0.42 -1.62
CA VAL A 223 -28.64 -1.03 -1.51
C VAL A 223 -27.62 -1.73 -2.41
N ILE A 224 -26.99 -2.80 -1.94
CA ILE A 224 -26.00 -3.56 -2.69
C ILE A 224 -26.57 -4.96 -2.94
N ILE A 225 -26.77 -5.31 -4.21
CA ILE A 225 -27.22 -6.65 -4.57
C ILE A 225 -25.99 -7.48 -4.93
N MET A 226 -25.81 -8.60 -4.23
CA MET A 226 -24.74 -9.57 -4.46
C MET A 226 -25.32 -10.89 -4.93
N ALA A 227 -24.83 -11.41 -6.06
CA ALA A 227 -25.28 -12.67 -6.64
C ALA A 227 -24.08 -13.60 -6.83
N THR A 228 -24.03 -14.68 -6.06
CA THR A 228 -22.94 -15.68 -6.13
C THR A 228 -23.43 -16.93 -6.83
N ASN A 229 -22.66 -17.42 -7.80
CA ASN A 229 -22.95 -18.65 -8.52
C ASN A 229 -21.72 -19.57 -8.44
N CYS A 230 -21.85 -20.70 -7.77
CA CYS A 230 -20.73 -21.63 -7.58
C CYS A 230 -20.82 -22.79 -8.57
N ASP A 231 -19.85 -22.88 -9.48
CA ASP A 231 -19.77 -23.96 -10.48
C ASP A 231 -19.36 -25.31 -9.86
N SER A 232 -18.75 -25.31 -8.66
CA SER A 232 -18.27 -26.53 -8.00
C SER A 232 -19.36 -27.31 -7.28
N CYS A 233 -20.30 -26.63 -6.62
CA CYS A 233 -21.39 -27.28 -5.88
C CYS A 233 -22.80 -26.91 -6.37
N GLY A 234 -22.91 -26.00 -7.35
CA GLY A 234 -24.18 -25.53 -7.89
C GLY A 234 -24.93 -24.54 -6.98
N HIS A 235 -24.34 -24.12 -5.86
CA HIS A 235 -24.98 -23.19 -4.93
C HIS A 235 -25.16 -21.81 -5.57
N ARG A 236 -26.36 -21.25 -5.44
CA ARG A 236 -26.77 -19.94 -5.95
C ARG A 236 -27.42 -19.14 -4.85
N THR A 237 -26.92 -17.92 -4.61
CA THR A 237 -27.48 -17.01 -3.61
C THR A 237 -27.56 -15.60 -4.17
N ASN A 238 -28.61 -14.88 -3.77
CA ASN A 238 -28.80 -13.45 -4.02
C ASN A 238 -29.01 -12.78 -2.67
N GLU A 239 -28.10 -11.90 -2.29
CA GLU A 239 -28.10 -11.13 -1.05
C GLU A 239 -28.31 -9.65 -1.38
N VAL A 240 -29.02 -8.94 -0.50
CA VAL A 240 -29.44 -7.53 -0.64
C VAL A 240 -29.10 -6.77 0.63
#